data_AF-A0A511WW60-F1
#
_entry.id   AF-A0A511WW60-F1
#
_cell.length_a   1.000
_cell.length_b   1.000
_cell.length_c   1.000
_cell.angle_alpha   90.00
_cell.angle_beta   90.00
_cell.angle_gamma   90.00
#
_symmetry.space_group_name_H-M   'P 1'
#
loop_
_entity.id
_entity.type
_entity.pdbx_description
1 polymer ?
#
loop_
_entity_poly.entity_id
_entity_poly.type
_entity_poly.pdbx_seq_one_letter_code
_entity_poly.pdbx_strand_id
1 'polypeptide(L)'
;MSKLRFLCPVLLLVLLAACSGASSASEQTDYDTTKKMIVDILKSDDGKKAMTEVLSDEKMQQQMALESEVVSQAVQKTLVSEEGKAFWSKLFSDPKFVQEFSKVLEDQQKKLMKGLMKDAEYQKLMIELYKNPEMMKEMVTVMEGQQFRAHLQKTIEETLNSPVFQAKMSETLLKAAEKMQSGGGEKSDSSGEGGGSSSEEQSGGGSSGEGEKSQ
;
A
#
# COMPACT_ATOMS: atom_id res chain seq x y z
N MET A 1 -83.24 -74.71 27.48
CA MET A 1 -82.78 -73.32 27.24
C MET A 1 -81.26 -73.16 27.36
N SER A 2 -80.46 -73.92 26.58
CA SER A 2 -78.98 -73.85 26.68
C SER A 2 -78.25 -73.69 25.32
N LYS A 3 -78.97 -73.70 24.19
CA LYS A 3 -78.36 -73.58 22.86
C LYS A 3 -78.27 -72.13 22.35
N LEU A 4 -78.99 -71.18 22.97
CA LEU A 4 -79.00 -69.76 22.59
C LEU A 4 -77.96 -68.90 23.35
N ARG A 5 -77.29 -69.47 24.36
CA ARG A 5 -76.24 -68.77 25.15
C ARG A 5 -74.88 -68.76 24.47
N PHE A 6 -74.61 -69.69 23.55
CA PHE A 6 -73.35 -69.75 22.79
C PHE A 6 -73.39 -69.00 21.45
N LEU A 7 -74.57 -68.59 20.98
CA LEU A 7 -74.73 -67.88 19.70
C LEU A 7 -74.41 -66.38 19.81
N CYS A 8 -74.54 -65.79 21.00
CA CYS A 8 -74.29 -64.38 21.27
C CYS A 8 -72.79 -63.97 21.29
N PRO A 9 -71.85 -64.74 21.90
CA PRO A 9 -70.43 -64.36 21.88
C PRO A 9 -69.76 -64.55 20.51
N VAL A 10 -70.27 -65.46 19.67
CA VAL A 10 -69.73 -65.73 18.32
C VAL A 10 -70.09 -64.61 17.34
N LEU A 11 -71.31 -64.05 17.43
CA LEU A 11 -71.75 -62.93 16.60
C LEU A 11 -70.95 -61.64 16.90
N LEU A 12 -70.61 -61.42 18.18
CA LEU A 12 -69.87 -60.25 18.64
C LEU A 12 -68.38 -60.31 18.23
N LEU A 13 -67.83 -61.52 18.06
CA LEU A 13 -66.44 -61.73 17.60
C LEU A 13 -66.29 -61.52 16.08
N VAL A 14 -67.34 -61.79 15.29
CA VAL A 14 -67.36 -61.53 13.84
C VAL A 14 -67.48 -60.04 13.53
N LEU A 15 -68.23 -59.28 14.34
CA LEU A 15 -68.37 -57.82 14.19
C LEU A 15 -67.09 -57.05 14.57
N LEU A 16 -66.30 -57.55 15.53
CA LEU A 16 -65.00 -56.96 15.90
C LEU A 16 -63.90 -57.25 14.86
N ALA A 17 -63.92 -58.41 14.18
CA ALA A 17 -62.98 -58.73 13.10
C ALA A 17 -63.26 -57.97 11.80
N ALA A 18 -64.48 -57.46 11.61
CA ALA A 18 -64.85 -56.61 10.47
C ALA A 18 -64.42 -55.14 10.66
N CYS A 19 -64.01 -54.74 11.88
CA CYS A 19 -63.54 -53.40 12.22
C CYS A 19 -62.03 -53.36 12.55
N SER A 20 -61.26 -54.33 12.04
CA SER A 20 -59.80 -54.35 12.16
C SER A 20 -59.09 -54.75 10.85
N GLY A 21 -59.75 -54.57 9.71
CA GLY A 21 -59.19 -54.83 8.39
C GLY A 21 -59.29 -53.59 7.51
N ALA A 22 -58.12 -53.08 7.10
CA ALA A 22 -57.90 -52.03 6.09
C ALA A 22 -57.79 -50.57 6.56
N SER A 23 -56.98 -50.26 7.59
CA SER A 23 -56.56 -48.85 7.81
C SER A 23 -55.14 -48.66 8.37
N SER A 24 -54.22 -49.61 8.19
CA SER A 24 -52.82 -49.40 8.66
C SER A 24 -51.72 -50.09 7.86
N ALA A 25 -52.06 -50.84 6.81
CA ALA A 25 -51.08 -51.44 5.87
C ALA A 25 -51.14 -50.80 4.46
N SER A 26 -52.23 -50.10 4.13
CA SER A 26 -52.36 -49.32 2.88
C SER A 26 -51.60 -48.00 2.95
N GLU A 27 -51.67 -47.26 4.07
CA GLU A 27 -50.99 -45.95 4.20
C GLU A 27 -49.46 -46.03 4.05
N GLN A 28 -48.83 -47.09 4.54
CA GLN A 28 -47.38 -47.25 4.48
C GLN A 28 -46.91 -47.68 3.07
N THR A 29 -47.70 -48.54 2.41
CA THR A 29 -47.48 -48.95 1.02
C THR A 29 -47.73 -47.79 0.04
N ASP A 30 -48.73 -46.95 0.33
CA ASP A 30 -49.04 -45.74 -0.43
C ASP A 30 -47.98 -44.66 -0.22
N TYR A 31 -47.39 -44.55 0.97
CA TYR A 31 -46.28 -43.62 1.24
C TYR A 31 -45.02 -43.99 0.45
N ASP A 32 -44.64 -45.27 0.42
CA ASP A 32 -43.48 -45.73 -0.36
C ASP A 32 -43.71 -45.61 -1.87
N THR A 33 -44.94 -45.84 -2.32
CA THR A 33 -45.35 -45.64 -3.72
C THR A 33 -45.34 -44.16 -4.10
N THR A 34 -45.88 -43.30 -3.23
CA THR A 34 -45.88 -41.83 -3.43
C THR A 34 -44.46 -41.28 -3.40
N LYS A 35 -43.60 -41.77 -2.50
CA LYS A 35 -42.18 -41.41 -2.45
C LYS A 35 -41.45 -41.79 -3.74
N LYS A 36 -41.67 -43.00 -4.26
CA LYS A 36 -41.10 -43.41 -5.55
C LYS A 36 -41.61 -42.54 -6.68
N MET A 37 -42.92 -42.27 -6.73
CA MET A 37 -43.51 -41.37 -7.72
C MET A 37 -42.91 -39.96 -7.67
N ILE A 38 -42.73 -39.38 -6.49
CA ILE A 38 -42.11 -38.05 -6.33
C ILE A 38 -40.63 -38.07 -6.76
N VAL A 39 -39.87 -39.11 -6.38
CA VAL A 39 -38.46 -39.25 -6.80
C VAL A 39 -38.36 -39.42 -8.32
N ASP A 40 -39.29 -40.14 -8.94
CA ASP A 40 -39.32 -40.34 -10.39
C ASP A 40 -39.76 -39.06 -11.11
N ILE A 41 -40.70 -38.28 -10.58
CA ILE A 41 -41.06 -36.95 -11.09
C ILE A 41 -39.85 -36.01 -11.01
N LEU A 42 -39.14 -35.96 -9.88
CA LEU A 42 -37.94 -35.11 -9.73
C LEU A 42 -36.80 -35.53 -10.68
N LYS A 43 -36.66 -36.82 -10.97
CA LYS A 43 -35.65 -37.34 -11.91
C LYS A 43 -36.09 -37.29 -13.37
N SER A 44 -37.39 -37.17 -13.63
CA SER A 44 -37.95 -37.05 -14.98
C SER A 44 -37.46 -35.78 -15.66
N ASP A 45 -37.53 -35.76 -16.98
CA ASP A 45 -37.11 -34.60 -17.75
C ASP A 45 -37.95 -33.36 -17.46
N ASP A 46 -39.23 -33.55 -17.11
CA ASP A 46 -40.11 -32.45 -16.72
C ASP A 46 -39.75 -31.90 -15.33
N GLY A 47 -39.38 -32.75 -14.38
CA GLY A 47 -38.86 -32.33 -13.07
C GLY A 47 -37.54 -31.57 -13.19
N LYS A 48 -36.61 -32.04 -14.02
CA LYS A 48 -35.35 -31.33 -14.31
C LYS A 48 -35.60 -29.99 -14.99
N LYS A 49 -36.53 -29.92 -15.95
CA LYS A 49 -36.92 -28.66 -16.62
C LYS A 49 -37.53 -27.67 -15.63
N ALA A 50 -38.48 -28.11 -14.81
CA ALA A 50 -39.11 -27.26 -13.80
C ALA A 50 -38.09 -26.75 -12.77
N MET A 51 -37.17 -27.61 -12.30
CA MET A 51 -36.08 -27.16 -11.42
C MET A 51 -35.12 -26.21 -12.15
N THR A 52 -34.80 -26.45 -13.42
CA THR A 52 -33.95 -25.56 -14.20
C THR A 52 -34.62 -24.20 -14.39
N GLU A 53 -35.93 -24.15 -14.62
CA GLU A 53 -36.70 -22.91 -14.75
C GLU A 53 -36.72 -22.11 -13.44
N VAL A 54 -36.94 -22.78 -12.31
CA VAL A 54 -36.86 -22.16 -10.97
C VAL A 54 -35.44 -21.70 -10.64
N LEU A 55 -34.41 -22.48 -10.99
CA LEU A 55 -33.00 -22.09 -10.84
C LEU A 55 -32.53 -21.07 -11.87
N SER A 56 -33.32 -20.80 -12.91
CA SER A 56 -33.07 -19.76 -13.89
C SER A 56 -33.73 -18.44 -13.52
N ASP A 57 -34.59 -18.44 -12.49
CA ASP A 57 -35.13 -17.21 -11.91
C ASP A 57 -34.00 -16.43 -11.23
N GLU A 58 -33.81 -15.17 -11.62
CA GLU A 58 -32.74 -14.29 -11.15
C GLU A 58 -32.72 -14.16 -9.62
N LYS A 59 -33.90 -14.15 -8.98
CA LYS A 59 -34.02 -14.03 -7.53
C LYS A 59 -33.53 -15.28 -6.82
N MET A 60 -33.82 -16.45 -7.40
CA MET A 60 -33.35 -17.73 -6.88
C MET A 60 -31.83 -17.91 -7.09
N GLN A 61 -31.31 -17.53 -8.26
CA GLN A 61 -29.87 -17.55 -8.56
C GLN A 61 -29.08 -16.67 -7.61
N GLN A 62 -29.55 -15.44 -7.39
CA GLN A 62 -28.88 -14.49 -6.51
C GLN A 62 -28.84 -14.99 -5.08
N GLN A 63 -29.95 -15.55 -4.57
CA GLN A 63 -29.99 -16.08 -3.21
C GLN A 63 -29.08 -17.31 -3.05
N MET A 64 -29.10 -18.25 -3.99
CA MET A 64 -28.23 -19.44 -3.94
C MET A 64 -26.73 -19.11 -4.12
N ALA A 65 -26.39 -18.16 -4.99
CA ALA A 65 -25.00 -17.77 -5.24
C ALA A 65 -24.40 -16.97 -4.08
N LEU A 66 -25.18 -16.11 -3.41
CA LEU A 66 -24.70 -15.27 -2.31
C LEU A 66 -24.69 -15.99 -0.96
N GLU A 67 -25.65 -16.88 -0.69
CA GLU A 67 -25.75 -17.60 0.60
C GLU A 67 -24.88 -18.87 0.65
N SER A 68 -24.24 -19.24 -0.46
CA SER A 68 -23.36 -20.40 -0.50
C SER A 68 -22.01 -20.06 0.13
N GLU A 69 -21.75 -20.62 1.32
CA GLU A 69 -20.43 -20.59 1.96
C GLU A 69 -19.33 -21.07 0.99
N VAL A 70 -19.68 -22.00 0.09
CA VAL A 70 -18.78 -22.49 -0.97
C VAL A 70 -18.38 -21.39 -1.95
N VAL A 71 -19.30 -20.50 -2.32
CA VAL A 71 -19.00 -19.36 -3.21
C VAL A 71 -18.11 -18.35 -2.49
N SER A 72 -18.41 -18.00 -1.24
CA SER A 72 -17.56 -17.11 -0.45
C SER A 72 -16.15 -17.67 -0.28
N GLN A 73 -16.03 -18.97 0.06
CA GLN A 73 -14.74 -19.64 0.19
C GLN A 73 -14.00 -19.73 -1.15
N ALA A 74 -14.69 -19.96 -2.26
CA ALA A 74 -14.09 -19.99 -3.59
C ALA A 74 -13.55 -18.60 -3.96
N VAL A 75 -14.34 -17.54 -3.79
CA VAL A 75 -13.91 -16.16 -4.04
C VAL A 75 -12.72 -15.80 -3.17
N GLN A 76 -12.75 -16.11 -1.88
CA GLN A 76 -11.62 -15.85 -0.98
C GLN A 76 -10.36 -16.61 -1.41
N LYS A 77 -10.49 -17.90 -1.72
CA LYS A 77 -9.36 -18.73 -2.19
C LYS A 77 -8.79 -18.18 -3.50
N THR A 78 -9.64 -17.82 -4.46
CA THR A 78 -9.20 -17.29 -5.75
C THR A 78 -8.58 -15.90 -5.64
N LEU A 79 -9.09 -15.02 -4.77
CA LEU A 79 -8.52 -13.68 -4.59
C LEU A 79 -7.17 -13.71 -3.87
N VAL A 80 -6.98 -14.64 -2.93
CA VAL A 80 -5.74 -14.74 -2.13
C VAL A 80 -4.73 -15.71 -2.75
N SER A 81 -5.13 -16.53 -3.72
CA SER A 81 -4.22 -17.44 -4.43
C SER A 81 -3.18 -16.70 -5.25
N GLU A 82 -2.13 -17.42 -5.64
CA GLU A 82 -1.12 -16.92 -6.58
C GLU A 82 -1.72 -16.50 -7.93
N GLU A 83 -2.79 -17.18 -8.36
CA GLU A 83 -3.54 -16.82 -9.57
C GLU A 83 -4.26 -15.48 -9.40
N GLY A 84 -4.85 -15.22 -8.23
CA GLY A 84 -5.42 -13.92 -7.87
C GLY A 84 -4.38 -12.81 -7.86
N LYS A 85 -3.21 -13.05 -7.25
CA LYS A 85 -2.09 -12.09 -7.28
C LYS A 85 -1.61 -11.81 -8.71
N ALA A 86 -1.50 -12.83 -9.55
CA ALA A 86 -1.13 -12.67 -10.95
C ALA A 86 -2.20 -11.89 -11.74
N PHE A 87 -3.48 -12.15 -11.48
CA PHE A 87 -4.60 -11.39 -12.06
C PHE A 87 -4.53 -9.91 -11.67
N TRP A 88 -4.38 -9.60 -10.39
CA TRP A 88 -4.23 -8.22 -9.91
C TRP A 88 -2.99 -7.55 -10.50
N SER A 89 -1.84 -8.24 -10.54
CA SER A 89 -0.61 -7.71 -11.15
C SER A 89 -0.81 -7.37 -12.62
N LYS A 90 -1.54 -8.20 -13.37
CA LYS A 90 -1.89 -7.95 -14.77
C LYS A 90 -2.85 -6.77 -14.92
N LEU A 91 -3.86 -6.64 -14.06
CA LEU A 91 -4.77 -5.49 -14.05
C LEU A 91 -4.05 -4.18 -13.71
N PHE A 92 -3.17 -4.18 -12.72
CA PHE A 92 -2.36 -3.01 -12.38
C PHE A 92 -1.30 -2.66 -13.45
N SER A 93 -1.09 -3.53 -14.44
CA SER A 93 -0.29 -3.22 -15.62
C SER A 93 -1.11 -2.55 -16.74
N ASP A 94 -2.45 -2.58 -16.67
CA ASP A 94 -3.32 -1.89 -17.63
C ASP A 94 -3.45 -0.40 -17.27
N PRO A 95 -2.98 0.52 -18.13
CA PRO A 95 -3.06 1.96 -17.87
C PRO A 95 -4.48 2.48 -17.66
N LYS A 96 -5.48 1.91 -18.34
CA LYS A 96 -6.89 2.35 -18.19
C LYS A 96 -7.42 1.99 -16.81
N PHE A 97 -7.14 0.77 -16.36
CA PHE A 97 -7.51 0.33 -15.02
C PHE A 97 -6.81 1.17 -13.96
N VAL A 98 -5.49 1.37 -14.08
CA VAL A 98 -4.72 2.19 -13.14
C VAL A 98 -5.22 3.63 -13.08
N GLN A 99 -5.60 4.22 -14.22
CA GLN A 99 -6.13 5.58 -14.27
C GLN A 99 -7.45 5.70 -13.49
N GLU A 100 -8.41 4.82 -13.75
CA GLU A 100 -9.69 4.85 -13.05
C GLU A 100 -9.54 4.49 -11.57
N PHE A 101 -8.72 3.49 -11.26
CA PHE A 101 -8.40 3.11 -9.88
C PHE A 101 -7.75 4.26 -9.10
N SER A 102 -6.81 4.98 -9.72
CA SER A 102 -6.14 6.13 -9.12
C SER A 102 -7.11 7.29 -8.87
N LYS A 103 -8.06 7.55 -9.77
CA LYS A 103 -9.10 8.58 -9.58
C LYS A 103 -9.99 8.27 -8.37
N VAL A 104 -10.42 7.01 -8.23
CA VAL A 104 -11.25 6.60 -7.09
C VAL A 104 -10.50 6.73 -5.77
N LEU A 105 -9.19 6.45 -5.77
CA LEU A 105 -8.36 6.57 -4.58
C LEU A 105 -7.81 7.97 -4.32
N GLU A 106 -7.95 8.91 -5.25
CA GLU A 106 -7.25 10.20 -5.23
C GLU A 106 -7.49 10.96 -3.92
N ASP A 107 -8.75 11.05 -3.49
CA ASP A 107 -9.12 11.78 -2.28
C ASP A 107 -8.62 11.10 -1.00
N GLN A 108 -8.67 9.76 -0.94
CA GLN A 108 -8.13 9.00 0.18
C GLN A 108 -6.60 9.12 0.24
N GLN A 109 -5.94 9.05 -0.91
CA GLN A 109 -4.49 9.19 -1.03
C GLN A 109 -4.03 10.59 -0.62
N LYS A 110 -4.74 11.64 -1.05
CA LYS A 110 -4.48 13.03 -0.59
C LYS A 110 -4.65 13.16 0.92
N LYS A 111 -5.69 12.56 1.47
CA LYS A 111 -5.95 12.60 2.92
C LYS A 111 -4.85 11.86 3.69
N LEU A 112 -4.44 10.69 3.22
CA LEU A 112 -3.34 9.92 3.78
C LEU A 112 -2.04 10.72 3.74
N MET A 113 -1.66 11.26 2.58
CA MET A 113 -0.44 12.06 2.42
C MET A 113 -0.45 13.30 3.32
N LYS A 114 -1.57 14.02 3.43
CA LYS A 114 -1.71 15.15 4.36
C LYS A 114 -1.62 14.73 5.82
N GLY A 115 -2.08 13.53 6.16
CA GLY A 115 -1.93 12.94 7.47
C GLY A 115 -0.47 12.61 7.77
N LEU A 116 0.20 11.89 6.86
CA LEU A 116 1.61 11.53 6.95
C LEU A 116 2.52 12.76 7.06
N MET A 117 2.22 13.85 6.36
CA MET A 117 3.00 15.10 6.52
C MET A 117 2.98 15.67 7.95
N LYS A 118 2.02 15.28 8.79
CA LYS A 118 1.95 15.67 10.21
C LYS A 118 2.56 14.62 11.14
N ASP A 119 2.89 13.45 10.61
CA ASP A 119 3.51 12.37 11.36
C ASP A 119 5.01 12.62 11.53
N ALA A 120 5.53 12.36 12.72
CA ALA A 120 6.93 12.67 13.07
C ALA A 120 7.93 11.76 12.34
N GLU A 121 7.60 10.49 12.11
CA GLU A 121 8.48 9.57 11.40
C GLU A 121 8.56 9.92 9.91
N TYR A 122 7.41 10.22 9.30
CA TYR A 122 7.36 10.65 7.91
C TYR A 122 8.09 11.99 7.70
N GLN A 123 7.94 12.96 8.62
CA GLN A 123 8.70 14.20 8.58
C GLN A 123 10.21 13.97 8.66
N LYS A 124 10.67 13.05 9.51
CA LYS A 124 12.08 12.69 9.60
C LYS A 124 12.62 12.13 8.29
N LEU A 125 11.88 11.22 7.67
CA LEU A 125 12.23 10.68 6.34
C LEU A 125 12.25 11.76 5.26
N MET A 126 11.32 12.71 5.30
CA MET A 126 11.33 13.85 4.38
C MET A 126 12.54 14.77 4.59
N ILE A 127 12.91 15.07 5.84
CA ILE A 127 14.11 15.87 6.14
C ILE A 127 15.37 15.17 5.63
N GLU A 128 15.45 13.85 5.77
CA GLU A 128 16.56 13.07 5.22
C GLU A 128 16.61 13.16 3.69
N LEU A 129 15.46 13.08 3.02
CA LEU A 129 15.36 13.31 1.58
C LEU A 129 15.83 14.72 1.17
N TYR A 130 15.46 15.76 1.94
CA TYR A 130 15.90 17.14 1.69
C TYR A 130 17.40 17.37 1.89
N LYS A 131 18.08 16.50 2.66
CA LYS A 131 19.53 16.57 2.86
C LYS A 131 20.33 15.94 1.71
N ASN A 132 19.68 15.50 0.64
CA ASN A 132 20.43 14.99 -0.50
C ASN A 132 21.26 16.11 -1.19
N PRO A 133 22.35 15.78 -1.88
CA PRO A 133 23.24 16.78 -2.50
C PRO A 133 22.55 17.68 -3.54
N GLU A 134 21.61 17.14 -4.31
CA GLU A 134 20.90 17.90 -5.35
C GLU A 134 20.00 18.99 -4.74
N MET A 135 19.26 18.66 -3.67
CA MET A 135 18.44 19.62 -2.94
C MET A 135 19.30 20.66 -2.22
N MET A 136 20.47 20.26 -1.70
CA MET A 136 21.43 21.21 -1.14
C MET A 136 21.98 22.16 -2.20
N LYS A 137 22.25 21.70 -3.41
CA LYS A 137 22.71 22.55 -4.53
C LYS A 137 21.65 23.58 -4.94
N GLU A 138 20.38 23.17 -5.01
CA GLU A 138 19.27 24.11 -5.25
C GLU A 138 19.14 25.12 -4.11
N MET A 139 19.30 24.69 -2.86
CA MET A 139 19.31 25.60 -1.70
C MET A 139 20.45 26.62 -1.78
N VAL A 140 21.66 26.21 -2.16
CA VAL A 140 22.80 27.12 -2.37
C VAL A 140 22.50 28.10 -3.50
N THR A 141 21.90 27.64 -4.59
CA THR A 141 21.49 28.50 -5.71
C THR A 141 20.49 29.57 -5.26
N VAL A 142 19.54 29.22 -4.40
CA VAL A 142 18.60 30.18 -3.79
C VAL A 142 19.33 31.19 -2.90
N MET A 143 20.28 30.74 -2.08
CA MET A 143 21.10 31.62 -1.22
C MET A 143 21.99 32.57 -2.04
N GLU A 144 22.47 32.15 -3.21
CA GLU A 144 23.24 33.00 -4.11
C GLU A 144 22.35 33.95 -4.92
N GLY A 145 21.03 33.75 -4.90
CA GLY A 145 20.05 34.57 -5.60
C GLY A 145 19.98 36.00 -5.08
N GLN A 146 19.54 36.92 -5.95
CA GLN A 146 19.48 38.36 -5.67
C GLN A 146 18.64 38.72 -4.43
N GLN A 147 17.52 38.01 -4.21
CA GLN A 147 16.64 38.25 -3.06
C GLN A 147 17.33 37.91 -1.73
N PHE A 148 18.04 36.78 -1.68
CA PHE A 148 18.77 36.38 -0.48
C PHE A 148 20.00 37.27 -0.27
N ARG A 149 20.72 37.66 -1.34
CA ARG A 149 21.81 38.63 -1.25
C ARG A 149 21.38 39.98 -0.70
N ALA A 150 20.21 40.50 -1.10
CA ALA A 150 19.69 41.75 -0.56
C ALA A 150 19.37 41.63 0.96
N HIS A 151 18.77 40.51 1.37
CA HIS A 151 18.54 40.22 2.79
C HIS A 151 19.84 40.05 3.58
N LEU A 152 20.84 39.39 2.97
CA LEU A 152 22.16 39.19 3.55
C LEU A 152 22.90 40.53 3.72
N GLN A 153 22.86 41.39 2.69
CA GLN A 153 23.45 42.73 2.75
C GLN A 153 22.82 43.54 3.89
N LYS A 154 21.48 43.56 3.99
CA LYS A 154 20.79 44.25 5.08
C LYS A 154 21.19 43.71 6.45
N THR A 155 21.25 42.39 6.60
CA THR A 155 21.68 41.75 7.86
C THR A 155 23.14 42.09 8.21
N ILE A 156 24.02 42.16 7.20
CA ILE A 156 25.42 42.58 7.38
C ILE A 156 25.48 44.03 7.80
N GLU A 157 24.75 44.94 7.14
CA GLU A 157 24.68 46.35 7.50
C GLU A 157 24.17 46.55 8.94
N GLU A 158 23.11 45.84 9.33
CA GLU A 158 22.60 45.85 10.71
C GLU A 158 23.62 45.30 11.72
N THR A 159 24.35 44.23 11.35
CA THR A 159 25.40 43.65 12.20
C THR A 159 26.58 44.60 12.37
N LEU A 160 27.03 45.25 11.29
CA LEU A 160 28.11 46.24 11.32
C LEU A 160 27.73 47.48 12.13
N ASN A 161 26.45 47.86 12.09
CA ASN A 161 25.91 48.97 12.87
C ASN A 161 25.56 48.59 14.32
N SER A 162 25.72 47.32 14.70
CA SER A 162 25.51 46.89 16.08
C SER A 162 26.57 47.52 17.00
N PRO A 163 26.18 48.15 18.11
CA PRO A 163 27.13 48.73 19.07
C PRO A 163 28.18 47.74 19.57
N VAL A 164 27.82 46.47 19.70
CA VAL A 164 28.74 45.39 20.11
C VAL A 164 29.80 45.14 19.04
N PHE A 165 29.41 45.17 17.76
CA PHE A 165 30.32 44.96 16.65
C PHE A 165 31.22 46.19 16.44
N GLN A 166 30.66 47.40 16.50
CA GLN A 166 31.42 48.65 16.42
C GLN A 166 32.45 48.78 17.54
N ALA A 167 32.10 48.38 18.77
CA ALA A 167 33.02 48.34 19.90
C ALA A 167 34.16 47.34 19.66
N LYS A 168 33.85 46.10 19.23
CA LYS A 168 34.88 45.11 18.88
C LYS A 168 35.78 45.55 17.73
N MET A 169 35.21 46.20 16.72
CA MET A 169 35.97 46.72 15.59
C MET A 169 36.92 47.83 16.06
N SER A 170 36.43 48.76 16.89
CA SER A 170 37.24 49.83 17.46
C SER A 170 38.37 49.29 18.35
N GLU A 171 38.08 48.31 19.21
CA GLU A 171 39.08 47.64 20.04
C GLU A 171 40.14 46.91 19.20
N THR A 172 39.72 46.25 18.11
CA THR A 172 40.63 45.55 17.19
C THR A 172 41.52 46.54 16.44
N LEU A 173 40.98 47.67 15.99
CA LEU A 173 41.73 48.74 15.34
C LEU A 173 42.74 49.39 16.31
N LEU A 174 42.34 49.62 17.56
CA LEU A 174 43.25 50.12 18.60
C LEU A 174 44.38 49.13 18.89
N LYS A 175 44.08 47.83 19.04
CA LYS A 175 45.11 46.79 19.20
C LYS A 175 46.04 46.66 17.99
N ALA A 176 45.52 46.84 16.78
CA ALA A 176 46.33 46.83 15.56
C ALA A 176 47.24 48.06 15.48
N ALA A 177 46.73 49.24 15.85
CA ALA A 177 47.51 50.47 15.94
C ALA A 177 48.60 50.36 17.02
N GLU A 178 48.27 49.82 18.20
CA GLU A 178 49.25 49.54 19.26
C GLU A 178 50.33 48.57 18.79
N LYS A 179 49.98 47.48 18.08
CA LYS A 179 50.97 46.56 17.49
C LYS A 179 51.87 47.22 16.44
N MET A 180 51.31 48.11 15.62
CA MET A 180 52.05 48.84 14.60
C MET A 180 52.97 49.90 15.23
N GLN A 181 52.54 50.51 16.33
CA GLN A 181 53.31 51.45 17.12
C GLN A 181 54.36 50.76 18.00
N SER A 182 54.11 49.54 18.48
CA SER A 182 55.06 48.72 19.25
C SER A 182 56.02 47.91 18.37
N GLY A 183 55.79 47.85 17.05
CA GLY A 183 56.66 47.19 16.06
C GLY A 183 57.59 48.12 15.30
N GLY A 184 57.55 49.43 15.59
CA GLY A 184 58.31 50.47 14.87
C GLY A 184 59.67 50.81 15.46
N GLY A 185 60.44 49.83 15.94
CA GLY A 185 61.70 50.11 16.61
C GLY A 185 62.68 48.96 16.73
N GLU A 186 63.20 48.44 15.60
CA GLU A 186 64.60 47.99 15.58
C GLU A 186 65.22 48.13 14.19
N LYS A 187 66.42 48.71 14.17
CA LYS A 187 67.22 49.08 13.00
C LYS A 187 67.72 47.84 12.23
N SER A 188 67.72 48.00 10.90
CA SER A 188 68.86 47.76 10.00
C SER A 188 70.08 47.05 10.60
N ASP A 189 70.39 45.85 10.12
CA ASP A 189 71.76 45.42 9.91
C ASP A 189 71.91 44.67 8.57
N SER A 190 73.10 44.84 8.02
CA SER A 190 73.57 44.67 6.66
C SER A 190 73.96 43.22 6.35
N SER A 191 73.72 42.78 5.10
CA SER A 191 74.55 41.90 4.25
C SER A 191 73.68 41.46 3.06
N GLY A 192 73.99 41.70 1.79
CA GLY A 192 75.31 41.66 1.19
C GLY A 192 75.64 40.23 0.77
N GLU A 193 75.48 39.96 -0.53
CA GLU A 193 76.19 38.92 -1.30
C GLU A 193 75.67 37.46 -1.31
N GLY A 194 75.81 36.84 -2.49
CA GLY A 194 76.05 35.40 -2.59
C GLY A 194 74.88 34.58 -3.13
N GLY A 195 74.96 34.19 -4.40
CA GLY A 195 74.00 33.32 -5.05
C GLY A 195 74.14 31.84 -4.70
N GLY A 196 73.50 31.01 -5.52
CA GLY A 196 73.65 29.56 -5.44
C GLY A 196 72.37 28.81 -5.78
N SER A 197 72.21 28.55 -7.08
CA SER A 197 71.85 27.24 -7.64
C SER A 197 71.07 26.26 -6.74
N SER A 198 69.89 25.85 -7.22
CA SER A 198 69.72 24.44 -7.60
C SER A 198 68.62 24.31 -8.65
N SER A 199 69.09 24.09 -9.86
CA SER A 199 68.43 23.28 -10.87
C SER A 199 68.16 21.87 -10.32
N GLU A 200 67.00 21.35 -10.68
CA GLU A 200 66.73 19.97 -11.10
C GLU A 200 65.38 20.10 -11.84
N GLU A 201 65.31 20.17 -13.18
CA GLU A 201 65.56 19.07 -14.13
C GLU A 201 65.22 17.74 -13.47
N GLN A 202 64.20 17.01 -13.89
CA GLN A 202 64.06 16.27 -15.15
C GLN A 202 62.81 15.41 -14.90
N SER A 203 62.08 14.77 -15.82
CA SER A 203 62.32 14.29 -17.16
C SER A 203 61.01 13.59 -17.58
N GLY A 204 60.75 13.54 -18.88
CA GLY A 204 60.04 12.44 -19.55
C GLY A 204 58.52 12.43 -19.35
N GLY A 205 57.69 12.66 -20.37
CA GLY A 205 57.71 11.97 -21.66
C GLY A 205 57.20 10.55 -21.45
N GLY A 206 56.18 10.04 -22.12
CA GLY A 206 55.34 10.52 -23.20
C GLY A 206 54.40 9.37 -23.59
N SER A 207 53.51 9.66 -24.53
CA SER A 207 52.87 8.72 -25.45
C SER A 207 52.02 7.55 -24.91
N SER A 208 50.79 7.51 -25.43
CA SER A 208 50.00 6.36 -25.95
C SER A 208 48.55 6.58 -25.51
N GLY A 209 47.56 6.72 -26.39
CA GLY A 209 47.36 5.99 -27.64
C GLY A 209 46.14 5.09 -27.45
N GLU A 210 45.11 5.31 -28.29
CA GLU A 210 43.95 4.44 -28.54
C GLU A 210 42.94 4.26 -27.38
N GLY A 211 41.64 4.54 -27.52
CA GLY A 211 40.81 4.61 -28.72
C GLY A 211 40.27 3.24 -29.11
N GLU A 212 39.65 2.50 -28.17
CA GLU A 212 39.00 1.23 -28.47
C GLU A 212 37.49 1.26 -28.13
N LYS A 213 36.74 0.65 -29.05
CA LYS A 213 35.29 0.63 -29.21
C LYS A 213 34.57 -0.06 -28.06
N SER A 214 33.42 0.51 -27.68
CA SER A 214 32.32 -0.25 -27.07
C SER A 214 31.67 -1.16 -28.10
N GLN A 215 31.55 -2.41 -27.72
CA GLN A 215 30.57 -3.37 -28.21
C GLN A 215 29.59 -3.64 -27.06
#